data_AF-A0A552JL23-F1
#
_entry.id   AF-A0A552JL23-F1
#
_cell.length_a   1.000
_cell.length_b   1.000
_cell.length_c   1.000
_cell.angle_alpha   90.00
_cell.angle_beta   90.00
_cell.angle_gamma   90.00
#
_symmetry.space_group_name_H-M   'P 1'
#
loop_
_entity.id
_entity.type
_entity.pdbx_description
1 polymer ?
#
loop_
_entity_poly.entity_id
_entity_poly.type
_entity_poly.pdbx_seq_one_letter_code
_entity_poly.pdbx_strand_id
1 'polypeptide(L)'
;MFDSPSSENEQEIVQKFQEKYLYIIGQITDKLEQQKNNQLTEYQQENLQLIQSLFEQSKPIIVIDGVIFQINQGGIARVWYSILQEWSNSEFGQHIIILDRNQTAPRLKNLKYWLLEAYDYNHSGKDTRKIQAICDQLQASLFISTYYTTPLFTPAVLMVHDMIPEVLQADLTQPEWQEKHYAILYASRYITISANTARDLVEFYPHITQDKIDIVYNGVSQEFSRSMAKEIDGFKQKYQILKPYFLIVGSRISLKGYKNVKLFFEAWNNLPENNNLAVVCVGGDLELEPELSKLATNITTYVLKLDDQDLKTAYSGAIALVYPSLYEGFGLPIIEAMACGCPVITCFNSAIPEVGGDAVLYIDGTSIDEMIQAIKKIQIPEIRQQLIDKGLEKYQQFSWQQNSEKISKIILKTITEVQENPSGKVWVELRKLQEERQNQSLQQLITSISLQEMEYSLEKFKNQNRQLSENIESMQEEIKSLSTAKSAIKRLLKIVIKKSKLAYFIKNNY
;
A
#
# COMPACT_ATOMS: atom_id res chain seq x y z
N MET A 1 30.44 -56.05 -29.50
CA MET A 1 30.33 -54.84 -28.67
C MET A 1 29.38 -55.18 -27.55
N PHE A 2 29.91 -55.19 -26.33
CA PHE A 2 29.25 -55.18 -25.02
C PHE A 2 27.89 -55.88 -24.86
N ASP A 3 27.91 -57.12 -24.35
CA ASP A 3 26.81 -57.66 -23.57
C ASP A 3 26.87 -57.11 -22.14
N SER A 4 25.72 -56.67 -21.65
CA SER A 4 25.50 -56.02 -20.36
C SER A 4 25.40 -57.06 -19.23
N PRO A 5 25.83 -56.75 -17.99
CA PRO A 5 25.69 -57.66 -16.86
C PRO A 5 24.26 -57.68 -16.33
N SER A 6 23.81 -58.89 -16.00
CA SER A 6 22.55 -59.30 -15.40
C SER A 6 22.10 -58.50 -14.17
N SER A 7 20.82 -58.13 -14.14
CA SER A 7 20.08 -57.43 -13.09
C SER A 7 19.87 -58.19 -11.77
N GLU A 8 20.48 -59.37 -11.58
CA GLU A 8 20.33 -60.19 -10.36
C GLU A 8 21.32 -59.82 -9.24
N ASN A 9 22.41 -59.10 -9.53
CA ASN A 9 23.38 -58.69 -8.50
C ASN A 9 23.01 -57.37 -7.78
N GLU A 10 22.26 -56.46 -8.42
CA GLU A 10 21.95 -55.16 -7.82
C GLU A 10 20.89 -55.26 -6.72
N GLN A 11 19.89 -56.13 -6.88
CA GLN A 11 18.85 -56.32 -5.86
C GLN A 11 19.40 -56.98 -4.58
N GLU A 12 20.31 -57.93 -4.72
CA GLU A 12 20.95 -58.59 -3.57
C GLU A 12 21.92 -57.65 -2.82
N ILE A 13 22.57 -56.73 -3.54
CA ILE A 13 23.42 -55.69 -2.96
C ILE A 13 22.55 -54.65 -2.22
N VAL A 14 21.43 -54.21 -2.80
CA VAL A 14 20.51 -53.25 -2.17
C VAL A 14 19.88 -53.82 -0.90
N GLN A 15 19.50 -55.10 -0.91
CA GLN A 15 18.93 -55.76 0.26
C GLN A 15 19.96 -55.94 1.39
N LYS A 16 21.20 -56.34 1.08
CA LYS A 16 22.30 -56.39 2.06
C LYS A 16 22.70 -55.01 2.57
N PHE A 17 22.57 -53.96 1.75
CA PHE A 17 22.81 -52.57 2.17
C PHE A 17 21.69 -52.07 3.09
N GLN A 18 20.42 -52.40 2.83
CA GLN A 18 19.29 -52.04 3.67
C GLN A 18 19.30 -52.76 5.02
N GLU A 19 19.63 -54.05 5.07
CA GLU A 19 19.77 -54.78 6.34
C GLU A 19 20.93 -54.25 7.18
N LYS A 20 22.06 -53.92 6.55
CA LYS A 20 23.21 -53.31 7.22
C LYS A 20 22.93 -51.86 7.67
N TYR A 21 22.16 -51.10 6.89
CA TYR A 21 21.74 -49.74 7.21
C TYR A 21 20.72 -49.73 8.37
N LEU A 22 19.76 -50.66 8.39
CA LEU A 22 18.79 -50.82 9.49
C LEU A 22 19.47 -51.33 10.77
N TYR A 23 20.46 -52.21 10.68
CA TYR A 23 21.26 -52.64 11.83
C TYR A 23 22.13 -51.51 12.40
N ILE A 24 22.74 -50.69 11.53
CA ILE A 24 23.52 -49.51 11.94
C ILE A 24 22.61 -48.43 12.54
N ILE A 25 21.42 -48.19 11.96
CA ILE A 25 20.44 -47.28 12.55
C ILE A 25 19.91 -47.82 13.88
N GLY A 26 19.64 -49.12 14.03
CA GLY A 26 19.27 -49.72 15.32
C GLY A 26 20.35 -49.50 16.40
N GLN A 27 21.62 -49.75 16.06
CA GLN A 27 22.76 -49.50 16.95
C GLN A 27 22.96 -48.02 17.28
N ILE A 28 22.67 -47.11 16.34
CA ILE A 28 22.76 -45.65 16.53
C ILE A 28 21.59 -45.15 17.35
N THR A 29 20.37 -45.64 17.14
CA THR A 29 19.17 -45.28 17.91
C THR A 29 19.27 -45.80 19.33
N ASP A 30 19.73 -47.04 19.55
CA ASP A 30 19.98 -47.58 20.89
C ASP A 30 21.12 -46.83 21.61
N LYS A 31 22.17 -46.41 20.88
CA LYS A 31 23.23 -45.53 21.42
C LYS A 31 22.74 -44.11 21.72
N LEU A 32 21.85 -43.54 20.90
CA LEU A 32 21.28 -42.20 21.10
C LEU A 32 20.23 -42.18 22.22
N GLU A 33 19.45 -43.25 22.38
CA GLU A 33 18.56 -43.42 23.54
C GLU A 33 19.33 -43.67 24.83
N GLN A 34 20.46 -44.41 24.78
CA GLN A 34 21.38 -44.51 25.92
C GLN A 34 22.16 -43.21 26.19
N GLN A 35 22.44 -42.38 25.17
CA GLN A 35 23.10 -41.07 25.33
C GLN A 35 22.17 -39.94 25.77
N LYS A 36 20.84 -40.07 25.59
CA LYS A 36 19.86 -39.09 26.11
C LYS A 36 19.83 -38.98 27.64
N ASN A 37 20.46 -39.93 28.36
CA ASN A 37 20.56 -39.91 29.83
C ASN A 37 21.96 -39.53 30.36
N ASN A 38 22.90 -39.07 29.52
CA ASN A 38 24.18 -38.57 30.00
C ASN A 38 24.17 -37.04 30.11
N GLN A 39 24.34 -36.53 31.33
CA GLN A 39 24.69 -35.12 31.55
C GLN A 39 25.95 -34.79 30.75
N LEU A 40 25.90 -33.72 29.95
CA LEU A 40 27.04 -33.20 29.21
C LEU A 40 28.21 -32.95 30.18
N THR A 41 29.41 -33.38 29.80
CA THR A 41 30.61 -33.04 30.57
C THR A 41 30.83 -31.52 30.54
N GLU A 42 31.46 -30.96 31.58
CA GLU A 42 31.73 -29.52 31.72
C GLU A 42 32.43 -28.94 30.46
N TYR A 43 33.38 -29.69 29.90
CA TYR A 43 34.07 -29.35 28.64
C TYR A 43 33.16 -29.37 27.40
N GLN A 44 32.16 -30.26 27.35
CA GLN A 44 31.18 -30.29 26.26
C GLN A 44 30.13 -29.19 26.42
N GLN A 45 29.78 -28.81 27.66
CA GLN A 45 28.94 -27.65 27.93
C GLN A 45 29.65 -26.35 27.56
N GLU A 46 30.94 -26.22 27.90
CA GLU A 46 31.78 -25.07 27.50
C GLU A 46 31.94 -24.99 25.98
N ASN A 47 32.16 -26.12 25.28
CA ASN A 47 32.23 -26.13 23.82
C ASN A 47 30.87 -25.83 23.18
N LEU A 48 29.76 -26.32 23.74
CA LEU A 48 28.42 -25.99 23.24
C LEU A 48 28.10 -24.51 23.47
N GLN A 49 28.46 -23.96 24.63
CA GLN A 49 28.36 -22.53 24.94
C GLN A 49 29.27 -21.69 24.02
N LEU A 50 30.48 -22.17 23.73
CA LEU A 50 31.40 -21.51 22.81
C LEU A 50 30.87 -21.54 21.38
N ILE A 51 30.37 -22.69 20.89
CA ILE A 51 29.74 -22.83 19.58
C ILE A 51 28.45 -22.01 19.48
N GLN A 52 27.60 -22.02 20.51
CA GLN A 52 26.42 -21.16 20.59
C GLN A 52 26.81 -19.68 20.62
N SER A 53 27.86 -19.30 21.35
CA SER A 53 28.39 -17.93 21.35
C SER A 53 29.01 -17.53 20.00
N LEU A 54 29.57 -18.49 19.25
CA LEU A 54 30.08 -18.29 17.89
C LEU A 54 28.94 -18.16 16.86
N PHE A 55 27.80 -18.80 17.08
CA PHE A 55 26.57 -18.58 16.31
C PHE A 55 25.85 -17.28 16.72
N GLU A 56 25.90 -16.89 18.00
CA GLU A 56 25.45 -15.58 18.50
C GLU A 56 26.32 -14.43 17.96
N GLN A 57 27.55 -14.70 17.52
CA GLN A 57 28.44 -13.70 16.92
C GLN A 57 28.02 -13.26 15.51
N SER A 58 27.21 -14.02 14.76
CA SER A 58 26.55 -13.52 13.56
C SER A 58 25.13 -13.06 13.88
N LYS A 59 24.98 -11.78 14.26
CA LYS A 59 23.67 -11.16 14.43
C LYS A 59 22.83 -11.36 13.16
N PRO A 60 21.63 -11.98 13.21
CA PRO A 60 20.82 -12.20 12.02
C PRO A 60 20.47 -10.87 11.38
N ILE A 61 20.55 -10.81 10.05
CA ILE A 61 20.20 -9.62 9.27
C ILE A 61 18.76 -9.74 8.82
N ILE A 62 17.96 -8.74 9.15
CA ILE A 62 16.56 -8.63 8.78
C ILE A 62 16.44 -7.49 7.77
N VAL A 63 15.99 -7.82 6.56
CA VAL A 63 15.76 -6.84 5.50
C VAL A 63 14.29 -6.45 5.51
N ILE A 64 14.01 -5.14 5.63
CA ILE A 64 12.66 -4.58 5.60
C ILE A 64 12.51 -3.72 4.36
N ASP A 65 11.60 -4.05 3.45
CA ASP A 65 11.31 -3.20 2.29
C ASP A 65 10.36 -2.07 2.67
N GLY A 66 10.86 -0.83 2.69
CA GLY A 66 10.15 0.39 3.07
C GLY A 66 9.15 0.92 2.04
N VAL A 67 8.69 0.07 1.11
CA VAL A 67 7.78 0.41 0.00
C VAL A 67 6.53 1.19 0.41
N ILE A 68 5.97 0.98 1.61
CA ILE A 68 4.79 1.73 2.05
C ILE A 68 5.03 3.24 2.05
N PHE A 69 6.24 3.68 2.43
CA PHE A 69 6.57 5.10 2.57
C PHE A 69 6.61 5.83 1.22
N GLN A 70 6.76 5.10 0.12
CA GLN A 70 6.61 5.61 -1.24
C GLN A 70 5.13 5.69 -1.65
N ILE A 71 4.36 4.64 -1.37
CA ILE A 71 3.01 4.46 -1.92
C ILE A 71 1.98 5.34 -1.18
N ASN A 72 2.07 5.41 0.14
CA ASN A 72 1.04 5.99 0.97
C ASN A 72 1.62 6.59 2.25
N GLN A 73 1.13 7.75 2.67
CA GLN A 73 1.44 8.34 3.99
C GLN A 73 0.27 8.18 4.99
N GLY A 74 -0.63 7.22 4.74
CA GLY A 74 -1.80 6.92 5.55
C GLY A 74 -1.51 6.04 6.76
N GLY A 75 -2.56 5.42 7.31
CA GLY A 75 -2.50 4.66 8.57
C GLY A 75 -1.43 3.56 8.60
N ILE A 76 -1.25 2.80 7.52
CA ILE A 76 -0.25 1.72 7.44
C ILE A 76 1.18 2.27 7.53
N ALA A 77 1.47 3.40 6.88
CA ALA A 77 2.78 4.04 7.01
C ALA A 77 3.04 4.53 8.44
N ARG A 78 2.01 5.03 9.13
CA ARG A 78 2.12 5.41 10.55
C ARG A 78 2.40 4.20 11.45
N VAL A 79 1.74 3.05 11.21
CA VAL A 79 2.03 1.78 11.91
C VAL A 79 3.51 1.41 11.76
N TRP A 80 4.01 1.36 10.52
CA TRP A 80 5.41 1.02 10.28
C TRP A 80 6.37 2.06 10.85
N TYR A 81 6.06 3.34 10.76
CA TYR A 81 6.86 4.39 11.38
C TYR A 81 6.99 4.16 12.89
N SER A 82 5.87 3.93 13.59
CA SER A 82 5.89 3.70 15.04
C SER A 82 6.67 2.45 15.43
N ILE A 83 6.50 1.33 14.72
CA ILE A 83 7.26 0.11 14.98
C ILE A 83 8.76 0.32 14.76
N LEU A 84 9.15 0.92 13.62
CA LEU A 84 10.54 1.20 13.32
C LEU A 84 11.16 2.18 14.33
N GLN A 85 10.39 3.18 14.79
CA GLN A 85 10.82 4.13 15.80
C GLN A 85 11.14 3.43 17.12
N GLU A 86 10.27 2.53 17.60
CA GLU A 86 10.54 1.73 18.81
C GLU A 86 11.79 0.86 18.63
N TRP A 87 11.92 0.17 17.50
CA TRP A 87 13.09 -0.66 17.22
C TRP A 87 14.39 0.13 17.11
N SER A 88 14.34 1.35 16.57
CA SER A 88 15.48 2.26 16.47
C SER A 88 16.08 2.65 17.83
N ASN A 89 15.27 2.57 18.87
CA ASN A 89 15.64 2.85 20.27
C ASN A 89 16.02 1.58 21.05
N SER A 90 16.09 0.41 20.40
CA SER A 90 16.39 -0.88 21.02
C SER A 90 17.60 -1.54 20.37
N GLU A 91 18.17 -2.55 21.02
CA GLU A 91 19.24 -3.37 20.42
C GLU A 91 18.76 -4.13 19.17
N PHE A 92 17.46 -4.41 19.08
CA PHE A 92 16.86 -5.08 17.91
C PHE A 92 17.07 -4.28 16.62
N GLY A 93 17.11 -2.95 16.68
CA GLY A 93 17.36 -2.09 15.52
C GLY A 93 18.70 -2.37 14.82
N GLN A 94 19.69 -2.92 15.52
CA GLN A 94 21.00 -3.25 14.95
C GLN A 94 20.96 -4.37 13.90
N HIS A 95 19.89 -5.18 13.92
CA HIS A 95 19.62 -6.27 12.99
C HIS A 95 18.96 -5.81 11.70
N ILE A 96 18.44 -4.57 11.66
CA ILE A 96 17.53 -4.12 10.61
C ILE A 96 18.30 -3.35 9.53
N ILE A 97 18.04 -3.73 8.27
CA ILE A 97 18.40 -2.96 7.08
C ILE A 97 17.11 -2.62 6.33
N ILE A 98 16.82 -1.33 6.17
CA ILE A 98 15.65 -0.87 5.42
C ILE A 98 16.04 -0.70 3.95
N LEU A 99 15.31 -1.36 3.03
CA LEU A 99 15.36 -1.01 1.61
C LEU A 99 14.57 0.28 1.43
N ASP A 100 15.28 1.34 1.09
CA ASP A 100 14.76 2.68 1.00
C ASP A 100 14.46 3.03 -0.45
N ARG A 101 13.18 2.86 -0.80
CA ARG A 101 12.64 3.10 -2.14
C ARG A 101 12.61 4.59 -2.42
N ASN A 102 13.50 5.06 -3.31
CA ASN A 102 13.58 6.45 -3.73
C ASN A 102 13.71 7.47 -2.57
N GLN A 103 14.44 7.12 -1.51
CA GLN A 103 14.67 7.98 -0.34
C GLN A 103 13.39 8.42 0.38
N THR A 104 12.36 7.57 0.38
CA THR A 104 11.07 7.85 1.00
C THR A 104 10.97 7.36 2.45
N ALA A 105 11.82 6.41 2.86
CA ALA A 105 11.77 5.86 4.21
C ALA A 105 12.18 6.91 5.27
N PRO A 106 11.53 6.93 6.45
CA PRO A 106 11.89 7.84 7.53
C PRO A 106 13.33 7.59 8.00
N ARG A 107 14.07 8.66 8.30
CA ARG A 107 15.43 8.58 8.86
C ARG A 107 15.36 8.48 10.38
N LEU A 108 15.59 7.29 10.89
CA LEU A 108 15.59 6.95 12.30
C LEU A 108 17.03 6.60 12.72
N LYS A 109 17.39 6.96 13.95
CA LYS A 109 18.73 6.70 14.48
C LYS A 109 18.96 5.20 14.60
N ASN A 110 20.21 4.75 14.52
CA ASN A 110 20.59 3.34 14.72
C ASN A 110 20.00 2.31 13.74
N LEU A 111 19.23 2.72 12.73
CA LEU A 111 18.82 1.87 11.61
C LEU A 111 19.77 2.06 10.42
N LYS A 112 19.96 0.98 9.65
CA LYS A 112 20.76 0.98 8.42
C LYS A 112 19.83 1.03 7.21
N TYR A 113 20.32 1.63 6.11
CA TYR A 113 19.53 1.85 4.91
C TYR A 113 20.28 1.38 3.67
N TRP A 114 19.53 0.76 2.76
CA TRP A 114 19.99 0.36 1.43
C TRP A 114 19.15 1.10 0.39
N LEU A 115 19.76 1.97 -0.40
CA LEU A 115 19.04 2.72 -1.44
C LEU A 115 18.61 1.79 -2.57
N LEU A 116 17.33 1.88 -2.93
CA LEU A 116 16.72 1.11 -4.01
C LEU A 116 15.81 2.01 -4.84
N GLU A 117 15.63 1.71 -6.12
CA GLU A 117 14.73 2.48 -6.97
C GLU A 117 13.26 2.36 -6.50
N ALA A 118 12.42 3.26 -6.99
CA ALA A 118 10.99 3.25 -6.69
C ALA A 118 10.36 1.90 -7.11
N TYR A 119 9.46 1.39 -6.26
CA TYR A 119 8.67 0.22 -6.57
C TYR A 119 7.58 0.55 -7.59
N ASP A 120 7.33 -0.36 -8.52
CA ASP A 120 6.29 -0.26 -9.53
C ASP A 120 5.59 -1.62 -9.68
N TYR A 121 4.27 -1.63 -9.46
CA TYR A 121 3.43 -2.82 -9.58
C TYR A 121 3.46 -3.44 -10.98
N ASN A 122 3.79 -2.67 -12.02
CA ASN A 122 3.92 -3.18 -13.39
C ASN A 122 5.23 -3.93 -13.61
N HIS A 123 6.16 -3.92 -12.67
CA HIS A 123 7.49 -4.54 -12.77
C HIS A 123 7.84 -5.40 -11.55
N SER A 124 6.83 -5.86 -10.80
CA SER A 124 6.99 -6.62 -9.56
C SER A 124 7.73 -7.95 -9.75
N GLY A 125 7.60 -8.62 -10.91
CA GLY A 125 8.33 -9.86 -11.21
C GLY A 125 9.84 -9.65 -11.42
N LYS A 126 10.25 -8.45 -11.86
CA LYS A 126 11.66 -8.04 -11.92
C LYS A 126 12.16 -7.58 -10.56
N ASP A 127 11.32 -6.86 -9.84
CA ASP A 127 11.65 -6.30 -8.54
C ASP A 127 11.98 -7.38 -7.50
N THR A 128 11.21 -8.47 -7.46
CA THR A 128 11.49 -9.62 -6.56
C THR A 128 12.89 -10.20 -6.73
N ARG A 129 13.43 -10.25 -7.96
CA ARG A 129 14.81 -10.71 -8.20
C ARG A 129 15.85 -9.74 -7.67
N LYS A 130 15.58 -8.43 -7.77
CA LYS A 130 16.45 -7.40 -7.19
C LYS A 130 16.46 -7.48 -5.67
N ILE A 131 15.28 -7.61 -5.06
CA ILE A 131 15.15 -7.84 -3.61
C ILE A 131 15.95 -9.09 -3.22
N GLN A 132 15.79 -10.20 -3.94
CA GLN A 132 16.55 -11.42 -3.64
C GLN A 132 18.06 -11.20 -3.73
N ALA A 133 18.56 -10.57 -4.79
CA ALA A 133 19.99 -10.31 -4.94
C ALA A 133 20.55 -9.46 -3.80
N ILE A 134 19.77 -8.49 -3.30
CA ILE A 134 20.13 -7.68 -2.12
C ILE A 134 20.14 -8.56 -0.86
N CYS A 135 19.12 -9.41 -0.68
CA CYS A 135 19.06 -10.34 0.46
C CYS A 135 20.26 -11.30 0.46
N ASP A 136 20.65 -11.83 -0.70
CA ASP A 136 21.82 -12.71 -0.84
C ASP A 136 23.12 -11.97 -0.50
N GLN A 137 23.29 -10.75 -1.03
CA GLN A 137 24.47 -9.92 -0.75
C GLN A 137 24.59 -9.56 0.73
N LEU A 138 23.46 -9.34 1.40
CA LEU A 138 23.41 -9.04 2.83
C LEU A 138 23.39 -10.28 3.71
N GLN A 139 23.34 -11.49 3.13
CA GLN A 139 23.13 -12.75 3.85
C GLN A 139 21.92 -12.65 4.80
N ALA A 140 20.82 -12.09 4.30
CA ALA A 140 19.62 -11.82 5.07
C ALA A 140 18.99 -13.13 5.58
N SER A 141 18.77 -13.20 6.89
CA SER A 141 18.11 -14.32 7.55
C SER A 141 16.59 -14.27 7.39
N LEU A 142 16.03 -13.07 7.21
CA LEU A 142 14.60 -12.85 7.06
C LEU A 142 14.31 -11.59 6.25
N PHE A 143 13.23 -11.63 5.48
CA PHE A 143 12.66 -10.49 4.79
C PHE A 143 11.29 -10.10 5.36
N ILE A 144 10.99 -8.81 5.36
CA ILE A 144 9.68 -8.27 5.72
C ILE A 144 9.32 -7.20 4.70
N SER A 145 8.13 -7.27 4.13
CA SER A 145 7.60 -6.17 3.34
C SER A 145 6.70 -5.29 4.17
N THR A 146 6.87 -3.97 4.05
CA THR A 146 5.89 -3.04 4.61
C THR A 146 4.60 -2.96 3.80
N TYR A 147 4.62 -3.38 2.51
CA TYR A 147 3.43 -3.43 1.66
C TYR A 147 3.63 -4.36 0.44
N TYR A 148 3.47 -5.67 0.69
CA TYR A 148 3.25 -6.75 -0.30
C TYR A 148 4.34 -7.03 -1.35
N THR A 149 5.58 -6.59 -1.15
CA THR A 149 6.74 -7.06 -1.93
C THR A 149 7.25 -8.40 -1.42
N THR A 150 7.98 -9.15 -2.27
CA THR A 150 8.47 -10.50 -1.93
C THR A 150 9.85 -10.77 -2.54
N PRO A 151 10.74 -11.50 -1.85
CA PRO A 151 11.95 -12.09 -2.44
C PRO A 151 11.62 -13.44 -3.11
N LEU A 152 12.64 -14.16 -3.57
CA LEU A 152 12.47 -15.47 -4.24
C LEU A 152 12.68 -16.67 -3.30
N PHE A 153 13.61 -16.54 -2.36
CA PHE A 153 14.09 -17.64 -1.51
C PHE A 153 14.15 -17.25 -0.04
N THR A 154 14.51 -16.00 0.27
CA THR A 154 14.65 -15.53 1.64
C THR A 154 13.31 -15.66 2.38
N PRO A 155 13.25 -16.37 3.52
CA PRO A 155 12.03 -16.51 4.31
C PRO A 155 11.42 -15.15 4.66
N ALA A 156 10.09 -15.09 4.75
CA ALA A 156 9.40 -13.83 4.99
C ALA A 156 8.36 -13.90 6.10
N VAL A 157 8.29 -12.83 6.89
CA VAL A 157 7.16 -12.54 7.77
C VAL A 157 6.29 -11.48 7.11
N LEU A 158 4.98 -11.73 7.02
CA LEU A 158 4.02 -10.77 6.50
C LEU A 158 3.17 -10.20 7.64
N MET A 159 3.14 -8.87 7.74
CA MET A 159 2.13 -8.19 8.54
C MET A 159 0.86 -7.99 7.70
N VAL A 160 -0.27 -8.53 8.16
CA VAL A 160 -1.56 -8.42 7.49
C VAL A 160 -2.39 -7.37 8.23
N HIS A 161 -2.63 -6.25 7.55
CA HIS A 161 -3.35 -5.11 8.13
C HIS A 161 -4.87 -5.28 8.06
N ASP A 162 -5.39 -5.88 6.99
CA ASP A 162 -6.81 -6.15 6.82
C ASP A 162 -7.05 -7.14 5.67
N MET A 163 -8.29 -7.58 5.54
CA MET A 163 -8.84 -8.31 4.39
C MET A 163 -9.95 -7.51 3.70
N ILE A 164 -9.87 -6.17 3.71
CA ILE A 164 -10.92 -5.29 3.15
C ILE A 164 -11.19 -5.59 1.67
N PRO A 165 -10.18 -5.69 0.78
CA PRO A 165 -10.42 -5.99 -0.63
C PRO A 165 -11.17 -7.31 -0.81
N GLU A 166 -10.85 -8.33 -0.03
CA GLU A 166 -11.47 -9.65 -0.10
C GLU A 166 -12.90 -9.63 0.46
N VAL A 167 -13.10 -9.09 1.66
CA VAL A 167 -14.43 -8.98 2.31
C VAL A 167 -15.39 -8.13 1.49
N LEU A 168 -14.91 -6.99 0.98
CA LEU A 168 -15.73 -6.12 0.17
C LEU A 168 -15.78 -6.55 -1.29
N GLN A 169 -15.21 -7.70 -1.68
CA GLN A 169 -15.23 -8.21 -3.05
C GLN A 169 -14.81 -7.14 -4.06
N ALA A 170 -13.64 -6.54 -3.81
CA ALA A 170 -12.95 -5.66 -4.74
C ALA A 170 -12.56 -6.43 -6.02
N ASP A 171 -12.13 -5.70 -7.04
CA ASP A 171 -11.49 -6.31 -8.20
C ASP A 171 -10.08 -6.79 -7.82
N LEU A 172 -9.97 -8.05 -7.39
CA LEU A 172 -8.69 -8.66 -6.99
C LEU A 172 -7.72 -8.91 -8.17
N THR A 173 -8.10 -8.54 -9.40
CA THR A 173 -7.20 -8.57 -10.55
C THR A 173 -6.29 -7.35 -10.63
N GLN A 174 -6.56 -6.31 -9.83
CA GLN A 174 -5.69 -5.14 -9.76
C GLN A 174 -4.30 -5.52 -9.22
N PRO A 175 -3.21 -4.92 -9.75
CA PRO A 175 -1.85 -5.34 -9.43
C PRO A 175 -1.52 -5.35 -7.93
N GLU A 176 -2.02 -4.39 -7.15
CA GLU A 176 -1.78 -4.31 -5.72
C GLU A 176 -2.38 -5.48 -4.93
N TRP A 177 -3.55 -5.96 -5.34
CA TRP A 177 -4.22 -7.09 -4.69
C TRP A 177 -3.65 -8.44 -5.15
N GLN A 178 -3.14 -8.51 -6.39
CA GLN A 178 -2.34 -9.64 -6.84
C GLN A 178 -1.05 -9.75 -6.03
N GLU A 179 -0.33 -8.65 -5.81
CA GLU A 179 0.87 -8.68 -4.95
C GLU A 179 0.53 -9.01 -3.49
N LYS A 180 -0.58 -8.52 -2.95
CA LYS A 180 -1.08 -8.96 -1.62
C LYS A 180 -1.27 -10.47 -1.57
N HIS A 181 -1.96 -11.03 -2.56
CA HIS A 181 -2.17 -12.47 -2.67
C HIS A 181 -0.85 -13.24 -2.71
N TYR A 182 0.10 -12.79 -3.54
CA TYR A 182 1.43 -13.35 -3.65
C TYR A 182 2.22 -13.27 -2.33
N ALA A 183 2.20 -12.12 -1.65
CA ALA A 183 2.84 -11.97 -0.35
C ALA A 183 2.24 -12.91 0.70
N ILE A 184 0.92 -13.11 0.69
CA ILE A 184 0.26 -14.06 1.59
C ILE A 184 0.72 -15.49 1.29
N LEU A 185 0.73 -15.92 0.03
CA LEU A 185 1.18 -17.27 -0.34
C LEU A 185 2.66 -17.52 -0.03
N TYR A 186 3.49 -16.47 -0.12
CA TYR A 186 4.94 -16.58 0.08
C TYR A 186 5.36 -16.59 1.56
N ALA A 187 4.59 -15.95 2.43
CA ALA A 187 4.98 -15.74 3.80
C ALA A 187 5.13 -17.06 4.57
N SER A 188 6.18 -17.15 5.37
CA SER A 188 6.44 -18.29 6.26
C SER A 188 5.67 -18.16 7.58
N ARG A 189 5.33 -16.91 7.97
CA ARG A 189 4.58 -16.58 9.18
C ARG A 189 3.83 -15.26 9.00
N TYR A 190 2.70 -15.12 9.69
CA TYR A 190 1.81 -13.97 9.59
C TYR A 190 1.68 -13.28 10.94
N ILE A 191 1.72 -11.94 10.92
CA ILE A 191 1.38 -11.10 12.05
C ILE A 191 0.12 -10.33 11.68
N THR A 192 -0.99 -10.54 12.38
CA THR A 192 -2.24 -9.82 12.10
C THR A 192 -2.46 -8.74 13.14
N ILE A 193 -2.99 -7.58 12.70
CA ILE A 193 -3.23 -6.45 13.61
C ILE A 193 -4.52 -6.57 14.42
N SER A 194 -5.31 -7.62 14.20
CA SER A 194 -6.50 -7.95 14.97
C SER A 194 -6.84 -9.45 14.91
N ALA A 195 -7.66 -9.92 15.84
CA ALA A 195 -8.21 -11.27 15.78
C ALA A 195 -9.21 -11.41 14.64
N ASN A 196 -9.95 -10.34 14.30
CA ASN A 196 -10.80 -10.32 13.12
C ASN A 196 -9.99 -10.59 11.85
N THR A 197 -8.92 -9.83 11.62
CA THR A 197 -8.05 -10.03 10.45
C THR A 197 -7.43 -11.42 10.42
N ALA A 198 -7.11 -12.03 11.56
CA ALA A 198 -6.69 -13.43 11.61
C ALA A 198 -7.77 -14.40 11.13
N ARG A 199 -9.02 -14.22 11.56
CA ARG A 199 -10.15 -15.04 11.10
C ARG A 199 -10.37 -14.87 9.60
N ASP A 200 -10.40 -13.64 9.11
CA ASP A 200 -10.61 -13.37 7.69
C ASP A 200 -9.47 -13.96 6.85
N LEU A 201 -8.22 -13.85 7.31
CA LEU A 201 -7.07 -14.43 6.62
C LEU A 201 -7.25 -15.95 6.44
N VAL A 202 -7.64 -16.67 7.49
CA VAL A 202 -7.90 -18.11 7.42
C VAL A 202 -9.13 -18.42 6.55
N GLU A 203 -10.17 -17.59 6.59
CA GLU A 203 -11.36 -17.74 5.76
C GLU A 203 -11.03 -17.67 4.26
N PHE A 204 -10.25 -16.67 3.84
CA PHE A 204 -9.87 -16.50 2.43
C PHE A 204 -8.69 -17.38 2.01
N TYR A 205 -7.84 -17.80 2.95
CA TYR A 205 -6.64 -18.61 2.70
C TYR A 205 -6.62 -19.84 3.65
N PRO A 206 -7.51 -20.82 3.45
CA PRO A 206 -7.73 -21.94 4.39
C PRO A 206 -6.56 -22.92 4.52
N HIS A 207 -5.51 -22.77 3.71
CA HIS A 207 -4.27 -23.53 3.85
C HIS A 207 -3.33 -22.94 4.93
N ILE A 208 -3.61 -21.72 5.41
CA ILE A 208 -2.87 -21.10 6.51
C ILE A 208 -3.41 -21.66 7.83
N THR A 209 -2.52 -22.29 8.58
CA THR A 209 -2.84 -22.87 9.88
C THR A 209 -2.62 -21.86 11.01
N GLN A 210 -3.41 -21.98 12.08
CA GLN A 210 -3.42 -21.01 13.19
C GLN A 210 -2.06 -20.85 13.88
N ASP A 211 -1.22 -21.90 13.90
CA ASP A 211 0.12 -21.89 14.49
C ASP A 211 1.11 -20.96 13.76
N LYS A 212 0.79 -20.57 12.52
CA LYS A 212 1.56 -19.60 11.73
C LYS A 212 1.10 -18.16 11.91
N ILE A 213 0.04 -17.92 12.66
CA ILE A 213 -0.57 -16.59 12.83
C ILE A 213 -0.36 -16.12 14.28
N ASP A 214 0.33 -15.00 14.43
CA ASP A 214 0.41 -14.27 15.69
C ASP A 214 -0.42 -12.99 15.61
N ILE A 215 -1.28 -12.77 16.61
CA ILE A 215 -2.09 -11.55 16.71
C ILE A 215 -1.31 -10.53 17.53
N VAL A 216 -0.97 -9.40 16.94
CA VAL A 216 -0.35 -8.27 17.63
C VAL A 216 -1.08 -6.98 17.27
N TYR A 217 -1.84 -6.45 18.22
CA TYR A 217 -2.56 -5.19 18.06
C TYR A 217 -1.62 -4.01 17.76
N ASN A 218 -2.13 -3.01 17.05
CA ASN A 218 -1.42 -1.74 16.92
C ASN A 218 -1.38 -1.00 18.27
N GLY A 219 -0.42 -0.08 18.41
CA GLY A 219 -0.36 0.85 19.53
C GLY A 219 -0.94 2.23 19.21
N VAL A 220 -0.96 3.10 20.22
CA VAL A 220 -1.16 4.55 20.05
C VAL A 220 0.13 5.30 20.40
N SER A 221 0.46 6.34 19.62
CA SER A 221 1.62 7.20 19.94
C SER A 221 1.35 7.98 21.23
N GLN A 222 2.39 8.15 22.06
CA GLN A 222 2.32 8.92 23.30
C GLN A 222 2.01 10.41 23.05
N GLU A 223 2.21 10.89 21.82
CA GLU A 223 1.82 12.25 21.41
C GLU A 223 0.31 12.46 21.56
N PHE A 224 -0.50 11.44 21.28
CA PHE A 224 -1.94 11.45 21.52
C PHE A 224 -2.21 11.31 23.01
N SER A 225 -2.61 12.43 23.60
CA SER A 225 -2.93 12.59 25.00
C SER A 225 -3.91 13.76 25.15
N ARG A 226 -4.57 13.89 26.30
CA ARG A 226 -5.48 15.03 26.54
C ARG A 226 -4.73 16.35 26.44
N SER A 227 -5.20 17.24 25.57
CA SER A 227 -4.73 18.63 25.50
C SER A 227 -5.33 19.48 26.63
N MET A 228 -4.60 20.51 27.04
CA MET A 228 -5.06 21.51 28.01
C MET A 228 -6.14 22.40 27.40
N ALA A 229 -7.04 22.94 28.22
CA ALA A 229 -8.12 23.83 27.76
C ALA A 229 -7.61 25.01 26.91
N LYS A 230 -6.48 25.62 27.30
CA LYS A 230 -5.85 26.72 26.55
C LYS A 230 -5.38 26.30 25.15
N GLU A 231 -4.90 25.06 24.98
CA GLU A 231 -4.48 24.53 23.68
C GLU A 231 -5.70 24.30 22.79
N ILE A 232 -6.78 23.77 23.35
CA ILE A 232 -8.06 23.58 22.66
C ILE A 232 -8.64 24.93 22.20
N ASP A 233 -8.62 25.94 23.06
CA ASP A 233 -9.08 27.30 22.71
C ASP A 233 -8.19 27.92 21.62
N GLY A 234 -6.87 27.76 21.73
CA GLY A 234 -5.92 28.21 20.71
C GLY A 234 -6.14 27.54 19.35
N PHE A 235 -6.40 26.22 19.33
CA PHE A 235 -6.77 25.48 18.13
C PHE A 235 -8.07 25.99 17.51
N LYS A 236 -9.12 26.15 18.32
CA LYS A 236 -10.41 26.69 17.85
C LYS A 236 -10.26 28.10 17.27
N GLN A 237 -9.45 28.95 17.89
CA GLN A 237 -9.14 30.29 17.35
C GLN A 237 -8.36 30.21 16.04
N LYS A 238 -7.30 29.39 15.99
CA LYS A 238 -6.43 29.19 14.81
C LYS A 238 -7.25 28.80 13.58
N TYR A 239 -8.20 27.89 13.73
CA TYR A 239 -9.04 27.37 12.65
C TYR A 239 -10.44 28.01 12.56
N GLN A 240 -10.71 29.04 13.37
CA GLN A 240 -12.00 29.75 13.42
C GLN A 240 -13.20 28.82 13.64
N ILE A 241 -13.03 27.82 14.50
CA ILE A 241 -14.08 26.88 14.90
C ILE A 241 -14.91 27.53 16.00
N LEU A 242 -16.09 28.02 15.65
CA LEU A 242 -16.93 28.86 16.52
C LEU A 242 -17.95 28.07 17.34
N LYS A 243 -18.17 26.80 17.02
CA LYS A 243 -19.18 25.93 17.63
C LYS A 243 -18.56 24.68 18.24
N PRO A 244 -19.16 24.08 19.27
CA PRO A 244 -18.89 22.69 19.64
C PRO A 244 -19.06 21.78 18.42
N TYR A 245 -18.20 20.78 18.27
CA TYR A 245 -18.15 19.99 17.05
C TYR A 245 -18.02 18.49 17.28
N PHE A 246 -18.54 17.71 16.33
CA PHE A 246 -18.16 16.32 16.13
C PHE A 246 -16.96 16.24 15.19
N LEU A 247 -16.11 15.24 15.40
CA LEU A 247 -14.92 15.03 14.59
C LEU A 247 -15.09 13.79 13.70
N ILE A 248 -14.65 13.88 12.46
CA ILE A 248 -14.52 12.76 11.52
C ILE A 248 -13.07 12.73 11.05
N VAL A 249 -12.41 11.56 11.16
CA VAL A 249 -11.00 11.40 10.80
C VAL A 249 -10.83 10.30 9.74
N GLY A 250 -10.02 10.60 8.73
CA GLY A 250 -9.71 9.72 7.61
C GLY A 250 -10.55 10.02 6.35
N SER A 251 -10.33 9.23 5.30
CA SER A 251 -11.13 9.33 4.07
C SER A 251 -12.61 9.18 4.38
N ARG A 252 -13.46 10.02 3.79
CA ARG A 252 -14.90 9.98 4.04
C ARG A 252 -15.62 9.07 3.05
N ILE A 253 -15.09 8.99 1.83
CA ILE A 253 -15.54 8.09 0.76
C ILE A 253 -14.56 6.93 0.62
N SER A 254 -15.10 5.75 0.32
CA SER A 254 -14.32 4.50 0.27
C SER A 254 -14.98 3.47 -0.63
N LEU A 255 -14.27 2.38 -0.93
CA LEU A 255 -14.79 1.25 -1.70
C LEU A 255 -16.12 0.76 -1.11
N LYS A 256 -17.17 0.71 -1.92
CA LYS A 256 -18.53 0.32 -1.51
C LYS A 256 -19.07 1.08 -0.27
N GLY A 257 -18.51 2.26 0.02
CA GLY A 257 -18.98 3.13 1.11
C GLY A 257 -18.73 2.59 2.52
N TYR A 258 -17.80 1.65 2.73
CA TYR A 258 -17.62 0.99 4.04
C TYR A 258 -17.33 1.95 5.19
N LYS A 259 -16.70 3.12 4.96
CA LYS A 259 -16.47 4.13 6.01
C LYS A 259 -17.75 4.84 6.47
N ASN A 260 -18.79 4.81 5.64
CA ASN A 260 -20.17 5.10 6.01
C ASN A 260 -20.41 6.47 6.67
N VAL A 261 -19.56 7.46 6.39
CA VAL A 261 -19.69 8.82 6.91
C VAL A 261 -21.02 9.47 6.48
N LYS A 262 -21.56 9.05 5.34
CA LYS A 262 -22.87 9.47 4.83
C LYS A 262 -24.01 9.30 5.87
N LEU A 263 -24.01 8.21 6.63
CA LEU A 263 -25.02 7.94 7.66
C LEU A 263 -25.14 9.09 8.67
N PHE A 264 -24.01 9.65 9.08
CA PHE A 264 -23.98 10.76 10.03
C PHE A 264 -24.60 12.03 9.47
N PHE A 265 -24.32 12.38 8.21
CA PHE A 265 -24.93 13.54 7.56
C PHE A 265 -26.42 13.34 7.27
N GLU A 266 -26.86 12.12 6.94
CA GLU A 266 -28.28 11.78 6.81
C GLU A 266 -29.02 11.91 8.15
N ALA A 267 -28.43 11.41 9.24
CA ALA A 267 -28.94 11.60 10.59
C ALA A 267 -29.00 13.07 11.00
N TRP A 268 -28.00 13.87 10.61
CA TRP A 268 -27.96 15.29 10.94
C TRP A 268 -29.15 16.06 10.38
N ASN A 269 -29.58 15.75 9.16
CA ASN A 269 -30.72 16.41 8.52
C ASN A 269 -32.07 16.17 9.23
N ASN A 270 -32.10 15.22 10.16
CA ASN A 270 -33.26 14.91 11.00
C ASN A 270 -33.12 15.49 12.42
N LEU A 271 -32.03 16.22 12.72
CA LEU A 271 -31.87 16.97 13.96
C LEU A 271 -32.55 18.35 13.86
N PRO A 272 -32.95 18.96 15.00
CA PRO A 272 -33.50 20.32 15.00
C PRO A 272 -32.53 21.34 14.38
N GLU A 273 -33.05 22.26 13.54
CA GLU A 273 -32.25 23.22 12.75
C GLU A 273 -31.32 24.12 13.57
N ASN A 274 -31.57 24.32 14.87
CA ASN A 274 -30.81 25.21 15.73
C ASN A 274 -29.89 24.47 16.72
N ASN A 275 -29.24 23.39 16.27
CA ASN A 275 -28.44 22.53 17.16
C ASN A 275 -27.15 23.20 17.69
N ASN A 276 -26.72 24.36 17.16
CA ASN A 276 -25.48 25.06 17.53
C ASN A 276 -24.23 24.14 17.52
N LEU A 277 -24.21 23.14 16.64
CA LEU A 277 -23.10 22.21 16.49
C LEU A 277 -22.44 22.41 15.11
N ALA A 278 -21.21 21.94 15.02
CA ALA A 278 -20.45 21.87 13.78
C ALA A 278 -19.83 20.48 13.59
N VAL A 279 -19.21 20.29 12.44
CA VAL A 279 -18.43 19.10 12.11
C VAL A 279 -17.06 19.51 11.63
N VAL A 280 -16.04 18.85 12.17
CA VAL A 280 -14.67 18.99 11.72
C VAL A 280 -14.29 17.67 11.04
N CYS A 281 -13.94 17.75 9.76
CA CYS A 281 -13.47 16.63 8.95
C CYS A 281 -11.96 16.77 8.75
N VAL A 282 -11.20 15.73 9.09
CA VAL A 282 -9.74 15.71 8.95
C VAL A 282 -9.31 14.50 8.13
N GLY A 283 -8.44 14.70 7.14
CA GLY A 283 -8.08 13.69 6.14
C GLY A 283 -9.03 13.68 4.94
N GLY A 284 -8.85 12.76 3.99
CA GLY A 284 -9.60 12.75 2.73
C GLY A 284 -9.27 13.95 1.83
N ASP A 285 -10.23 14.33 0.97
CA ASP A 285 -10.10 15.48 0.08
C ASP A 285 -10.09 16.81 0.85
N LEU A 286 -9.51 17.85 0.24
CA LEU A 286 -9.41 19.20 0.82
C LEU A 286 -10.77 19.91 0.93
N GLU A 287 -11.77 19.41 0.20
CA GLU A 287 -13.15 19.87 0.26
C GLU A 287 -14.06 18.71 0.66
N LEU A 288 -15.26 19.03 1.11
CA LEU A 288 -16.27 18.03 1.39
C LEU A 288 -16.75 17.42 0.06
N GLU A 289 -16.77 16.10 -0.03
CA GLU A 289 -17.08 15.40 -1.27
C GLU A 289 -18.51 15.72 -1.73
N PRO A 290 -18.77 15.76 -3.05
CA PRO A 290 -20.05 16.22 -3.59
C PRO A 290 -21.29 15.50 -3.04
N GLU A 291 -21.16 14.22 -2.68
CA GLU A 291 -22.24 13.44 -2.08
C GLU A 291 -22.56 13.84 -0.63
N LEU A 292 -21.55 14.24 0.14
CA LEU A 292 -21.71 14.71 1.51
C LEU A 292 -22.12 16.18 1.55
N SER A 293 -21.60 17.01 0.64
CA SER A 293 -21.96 18.42 0.52
C SER A 293 -23.46 18.64 0.30
N LYS A 294 -24.11 17.77 -0.49
CA LYS A 294 -25.57 17.78 -0.69
C LYS A 294 -26.37 17.49 0.59
N LEU A 295 -25.80 16.73 1.51
CA LEU A 295 -26.40 16.41 2.80
C LEU A 295 -26.03 17.43 3.87
N ALA A 296 -25.01 18.26 3.63
CA ALA A 296 -24.43 19.18 4.60
C ALA A 296 -24.98 20.63 4.48
N THR A 297 -26.20 20.81 3.96
CA THR A 297 -26.76 22.15 3.70
C THR A 297 -27.01 22.98 4.97
N ASN A 298 -27.36 22.31 6.08
CA ASN A 298 -27.73 22.95 7.34
C ASN A 298 -26.70 22.70 8.46
N ILE A 299 -25.45 22.41 8.10
CA ILE A 299 -24.38 22.08 9.05
C ILE A 299 -23.13 22.88 8.76
N THR A 300 -22.60 23.53 9.81
CA THR A 300 -21.29 24.19 9.70
C THR A 300 -20.22 23.10 9.62
N THR A 301 -19.57 22.98 8.47
CA THR A 301 -18.53 21.97 8.24
C THR A 301 -17.18 22.63 8.02
N TYR A 302 -16.16 22.14 8.72
CA TYR A 302 -14.76 22.53 8.57
C TYR A 302 -14.00 21.34 7.99
N VAL A 303 -13.36 21.50 6.83
CA VAL A 303 -12.47 20.46 6.26
C VAL A 303 -11.05 20.94 6.44
N LEU A 304 -10.29 20.24 7.29
CA LEU A 304 -8.98 20.69 7.74
C LEU A 304 -7.90 19.65 7.42
N LYS A 305 -6.72 20.16 7.06
CA LYS A 305 -5.48 19.39 7.05
C LYS A 305 -4.72 19.73 8.33
N LEU A 306 -4.55 18.73 9.19
CA LEU A 306 -3.90 18.87 10.50
C LEU A 306 -2.62 18.04 10.55
N ASP A 307 -1.63 18.52 11.30
CA ASP A 307 -0.53 17.69 11.78
C ASP A 307 -0.97 16.92 13.03
N ASP A 308 -0.13 16.01 13.54
CA ASP A 308 -0.49 15.14 14.69
C ASP A 308 -0.75 15.97 15.97
N GLN A 309 -0.09 17.12 16.15
CA GLN A 309 -0.28 17.99 17.31
C GLN A 309 -1.63 18.72 17.28
N ASP A 310 -2.01 19.26 16.13
CA ASP A 310 -3.33 19.84 15.92
C ASP A 310 -4.42 18.76 15.94
N LEU A 311 -4.17 17.57 15.38
CA LEU A 311 -5.12 16.45 15.37
C LEU A 311 -5.40 15.94 16.79
N LYS A 312 -4.37 15.77 17.62
CA LYS A 312 -4.51 15.51 19.07
C LYS A 312 -5.44 16.53 19.73
N THR A 313 -5.25 17.80 19.42
CA THR A 313 -6.03 18.90 20.00
C THR A 313 -7.46 18.91 19.45
N ALA A 314 -7.65 18.52 18.19
CA ALA A 314 -8.96 18.33 17.59
C ALA A 314 -9.74 17.19 18.27
N TYR A 315 -9.10 16.04 18.54
CA TYR A 315 -9.72 14.97 19.33
C TYR A 315 -10.11 15.49 20.71
N SER A 316 -9.17 16.10 21.45
CA SER A 316 -9.39 16.59 22.81
C SER A 316 -10.50 17.64 22.91
N GLY A 317 -10.73 18.42 21.85
CA GLY A 317 -11.73 19.48 21.79
C GLY A 317 -13.10 19.07 21.23
N ALA A 318 -13.23 17.86 20.68
CA ALA A 318 -14.45 17.37 20.06
C ALA A 318 -15.47 16.87 21.10
N ILE A 319 -16.76 16.94 20.75
CA ILE A 319 -17.84 16.30 21.51
C ILE A 319 -17.67 14.78 21.48
N ALA A 320 -17.41 14.25 20.28
CA ALA A 320 -17.06 12.87 20.03
C ALA A 320 -16.42 12.74 18.65
N LEU A 321 -15.60 11.71 18.48
CA LEU A 321 -15.28 11.13 17.17
C LEU A 321 -16.49 10.35 16.66
N VAL A 322 -16.90 10.60 15.42
CA VAL A 322 -17.88 9.79 14.70
C VAL A 322 -17.14 8.93 13.68
N TYR A 323 -17.10 7.64 13.94
CA TYR A 323 -16.35 6.65 13.14
C TYR A 323 -17.26 5.46 12.77
N PRO A 324 -18.28 5.65 11.93
CA PRO A 324 -19.34 4.68 11.69
C PRO A 324 -18.96 3.61 10.67
N SER A 325 -17.68 3.25 10.57
CA SER A 325 -17.21 2.27 9.60
C SER A 325 -17.94 0.93 9.76
N LEU A 326 -18.35 0.37 8.63
CA LEU A 326 -18.94 -0.96 8.49
C LEU A 326 -17.89 -2.07 8.50
N TYR A 327 -16.63 -1.69 8.27
CA TYR A 327 -15.51 -2.61 8.32
C TYR A 327 -14.18 -1.87 8.52
N GLU A 328 -13.35 -2.40 9.40
CA GLU A 328 -11.99 -1.95 9.68
C GLU A 328 -11.08 -3.11 10.08
N GLY A 329 -9.81 -3.06 9.68
CA GLY A 329 -8.79 -4.01 10.14
C GLY A 329 -8.36 -3.80 11.59
N PHE A 330 -8.55 -2.58 12.12
CA PHE A 330 -8.23 -2.25 13.51
C PHE A 330 -9.05 -1.08 14.07
N GLY A 331 -8.73 0.16 13.67
CA GLY A 331 -9.37 1.38 14.19
C GLY A 331 -8.42 2.33 14.93
N LEU A 332 -7.31 2.74 14.29
CA LEU A 332 -6.37 3.71 14.86
C LEU A 332 -7.06 5.00 15.35
N PRO A 333 -7.99 5.62 14.60
CA PRO A 333 -8.69 6.82 15.07
C PRO A 333 -9.45 6.61 16.38
N ILE A 334 -9.96 5.40 16.63
CA ILE A 334 -10.70 5.07 17.86
C ILE A 334 -9.75 5.13 19.07
N ILE A 335 -8.58 4.48 19.00
CA ILE A 335 -7.61 4.53 20.12
C ILE A 335 -6.97 5.90 20.29
N GLU A 336 -6.75 6.64 19.21
CA GLU A 336 -6.25 8.02 19.27
C GLU A 336 -7.26 8.95 19.97
N ALA A 337 -8.55 8.82 19.64
CA ALA A 337 -9.62 9.54 20.30
C ALA A 337 -9.67 9.21 21.78
N MET A 338 -9.64 7.92 22.15
CA MET A 338 -9.62 7.49 23.54
C MET A 338 -8.43 8.05 24.33
N ALA A 339 -7.22 8.00 23.76
CA ALA A 339 -6.02 8.56 24.39
C ALA A 339 -6.11 10.07 24.62
N CYS A 340 -6.81 10.78 23.73
CA CYS A 340 -7.11 12.20 23.84
C CYS A 340 -8.31 12.52 24.74
N GLY A 341 -8.93 11.53 25.39
CA GLY A 341 -10.15 11.73 26.18
C GLY A 341 -11.35 12.16 25.34
N CYS A 342 -11.40 11.75 24.08
CA CYS A 342 -12.49 12.00 23.15
C CYS A 342 -13.43 10.77 23.12
N PRO A 343 -14.72 10.93 23.45
CA PRO A 343 -15.71 9.87 23.27
C PRO A 343 -15.84 9.44 21.80
N VAL A 344 -16.27 8.21 21.56
CA VAL A 344 -16.41 7.68 20.19
C VAL A 344 -17.81 7.12 19.96
N ILE A 345 -18.41 7.47 18.82
CA ILE A 345 -19.58 6.81 18.23
C ILE A 345 -19.09 5.94 17.07
N THR A 346 -19.37 4.64 17.10
CA THR A 346 -18.88 3.69 16.08
C THR A 346 -19.82 2.49 15.92
N CYS A 347 -19.50 1.56 15.03
CA CYS A 347 -20.30 0.35 14.80
C CYS A 347 -19.73 -0.87 15.53
N PHE A 348 -20.57 -1.86 15.84
CA PHE A 348 -20.13 -3.12 16.46
C PHE A 348 -19.82 -4.18 15.39
N ASN A 349 -18.71 -4.02 14.64
CA ASN A 349 -18.32 -4.93 13.55
C ASN A 349 -16.79 -5.08 13.41
N SER A 350 -16.35 -6.10 12.67
CA SER A 350 -14.94 -6.39 12.38
C SER A 350 -14.03 -6.32 13.63
N ALA A 351 -12.88 -5.64 13.54
CA ALA A 351 -11.94 -5.39 14.63
C ALA A 351 -12.38 -4.26 15.58
N ILE A 352 -13.44 -3.51 15.28
CA ILE A 352 -13.85 -2.35 16.07
C ILE A 352 -14.16 -2.74 17.54
N PRO A 353 -14.90 -3.82 17.85
CA PRO A 353 -15.12 -4.25 19.23
C PRO A 353 -13.86 -4.62 20.01
N GLU A 354 -12.82 -5.13 19.34
CA GLU A 354 -11.54 -5.49 19.99
C GLU A 354 -10.85 -4.25 20.55
N VAL A 355 -10.98 -3.14 19.81
CA VAL A 355 -10.44 -1.82 20.15
C VAL A 355 -11.37 -1.05 21.09
N GLY A 356 -12.63 -0.88 20.68
CA GLY A 356 -13.64 -0.06 21.33
C GLY A 356 -14.11 -0.60 22.69
N GLY A 357 -14.17 -1.93 22.84
CA GLY A 357 -14.67 -2.56 24.07
C GLY A 357 -16.01 -1.99 24.51
N ASP A 358 -16.15 -1.66 25.79
CA ASP A 358 -17.30 -0.98 26.39
C ASP A 358 -17.07 0.54 26.59
N ALA A 359 -16.01 1.08 25.98
CA ALA A 359 -15.57 2.47 26.09
C ALA A 359 -16.13 3.38 24.98
N VAL A 360 -16.95 2.84 24.09
CA VAL A 360 -17.54 3.55 22.95
C VAL A 360 -19.07 3.41 22.95
N LEU A 361 -19.73 4.29 22.20
CA LEU A 361 -21.15 4.19 21.93
C LEU A 361 -21.36 3.52 20.58
N TYR A 362 -21.91 2.30 20.60
CA TYR A 362 -22.21 1.54 19.39
C TYR A 362 -23.55 1.94 18.78
N ILE A 363 -23.58 1.91 17.45
CA ILE A 363 -24.78 2.01 16.63
C ILE A 363 -24.81 0.88 15.59
N ASP A 364 -26.00 0.55 15.09
CA ASP A 364 -26.15 -0.12 13.80
C ASP A 364 -25.77 0.85 12.66
N GLY A 365 -24.80 0.46 11.85
CA GLY A 365 -24.30 1.24 10.72
C GLY A 365 -25.29 1.42 9.57
N THR A 366 -26.51 0.89 9.68
CA THR A 366 -27.60 1.12 8.73
C THR A 366 -28.74 1.97 9.31
N SER A 367 -28.70 2.27 10.62
CA SER A 367 -29.78 2.91 11.35
C SER A 367 -29.56 4.41 11.55
N ILE A 368 -30.29 5.21 10.78
CA ILE A 368 -30.32 6.67 10.94
C ILE A 368 -30.83 7.04 12.35
N ASP A 369 -31.85 6.34 12.86
CA ASP A 369 -32.43 6.61 14.17
C ASP A 369 -31.41 6.36 15.29
N GLU A 370 -30.65 5.27 15.24
CA GLU A 370 -29.61 5.02 16.25
C GLU A 370 -28.49 6.04 16.19
N MET A 371 -28.09 6.50 15.00
CA MET A 371 -27.13 7.61 14.86
C MET A 371 -27.68 8.90 15.50
N ILE A 372 -28.96 9.24 15.28
CA ILE A 372 -29.60 10.39 15.93
C ILE A 372 -29.60 10.24 17.45
N GLN A 373 -29.96 9.06 17.97
CA GLN A 373 -29.95 8.79 19.40
C GLN A 373 -28.53 8.86 19.98
N ALA A 374 -27.52 8.36 19.27
CA ALA A 374 -26.11 8.44 19.64
C ALA A 374 -25.64 9.90 19.75
N ILE A 375 -25.93 10.71 18.74
CA ILE A 375 -25.60 12.15 18.72
C ILE A 375 -26.24 12.86 19.93
N LYS A 376 -27.50 12.56 20.26
CA LYS A 376 -28.18 13.15 21.43
C LYS A 376 -27.60 12.63 22.75
N LYS A 377 -27.42 11.32 22.87
CA LYS A 377 -27.00 10.63 24.09
C LYS A 377 -25.58 11.01 24.50
N ILE A 378 -24.66 11.16 23.55
CA ILE A 378 -23.25 11.48 23.87
C ILE A 378 -23.05 12.92 24.34
N GLN A 379 -24.04 13.79 24.14
CA GLN A 379 -24.02 15.17 24.67
C GLN A 379 -24.42 15.24 26.15
N ILE A 380 -24.98 14.16 26.71
CA ILE A 380 -25.32 14.08 28.14
C ILE A 380 -24.00 14.00 28.93
N PRO A 381 -23.70 14.98 29.81
CA PRO A 381 -22.39 15.08 30.47
C PRO A 381 -21.97 13.81 31.21
N GLU A 382 -22.89 13.15 31.91
CA GLU A 382 -22.61 11.95 32.70
C GLU A 382 -22.22 10.77 31.81
N ILE A 383 -22.95 10.58 30.71
CA ILE A 383 -22.66 9.51 29.73
C ILE A 383 -21.33 9.79 29.05
N ARG A 384 -21.10 11.05 28.67
CA ARG A 384 -19.85 11.47 28.03
C ARG A 384 -18.66 11.21 28.95
N GLN A 385 -18.75 11.60 30.22
CA GLN A 385 -17.69 11.39 31.19
C GLN A 385 -17.40 9.90 31.40
N GLN A 386 -18.44 9.06 31.50
CA GLN A 386 -18.26 7.60 31.61
C GLN A 386 -17.49 7.02 30.43
N LEU A 387 -17.80 7.44 29.19
CA LEU A 387 -17.09 6.98 27.99
C LEU A 387 -15.64 7.48 27.97
N ILE A 388 -15.38 8.71 28.43
CA ILE A 388 -14.03 9.26 28.56
C ILE A 388 -13.20 8.44 29.54
N ASP A 389 -13.74 8.17 30.73
CA ASP A 389 -13.02 7.43 31.78
C ASP A 389 -12.67 6.01 31.31
N LYS A 390 -13.63 5.31 30.70
CA LYS A 390 -13.40 3.99 30.10
C LYS A 390 -12.42 4.03 28.93
N GLY A 391 -12.49 5.06 28.08
CA GLY A 391 -11.55 5.24 26.97
C GLY A 391 -10.12 5.41 27.47
N LEU A 392 -9.93 6.25 28.51
CA LEU A 392 -8.65 6.51 29.16
C LEU A 392 -8.06 5.27 29.85
N GLU A 393 -8.89 4.35 30.31
CA GLU A 393 -8.46 3.03 30.80
C GLU A 393 -8.13 2.08 29.65
N LYS A 394 -9.00 1.99 28.64
CA LYS A 394 -8.91 1.03 27.54
C LYS A 394 -7.68 1.26 26.66
N TYR A 395 -7.36 2.51 26.31
CA TYR A 395 -6.25 2.78 25.37
C TYR A 395 -4.88 2.33 25.91
N GLN A 396 -4.72 2.23 27.23
CA GLN A 396 -3.46 1.84 27.88
C GLN A 396 -3.02 0.41 27.50
N GLN A 397 -3.94 -0.43 27.02
CA GLN A 397 -3.67 -1.77 26.53
C GLN A 397 -2.95 -1.77 25.17
N PHE A 398 -2.90 -0.63 24.47
CA PHE A 398 -2.39 -0.49 23.11
C PHE A 398 -1.07 0.29 23.09
N SER A 399 0.02 -0.36 23.49
CA SER A 399 1.36 0.24 23.56
C SER A 399 2.22 -0.15 22.36
N TRP A 400 2.76 0.84 21.65
CA TRP A 400 3.73 0.59 20.57
C TRP A 400 4.99 -0.09 21.06
N GLN A 401 5.52 0.30 22.22
CA GLN A 401 6.69 -0.33 22.82
C GLN A 401 6.45 -1.83 23.05
N GLN A 402 5.40 -2.19 23.78
CA GLN A 402 5.10 -3.58 24.11
C GLN A 402 4.81 -4.42 22.85
N ASN A 403 4.08 -3.86 21.89
CA ASN A 403 3.70 -4.58 20.67
C ASN A 403 4.89 -4.72 19.71
N SER A 404 5.77 -3.73 19.61
CA SER A 404 7.01 -3.82 18.83
C SER A 404 8.00 -4.83 19.41
N GLU A 405 8.07 -4.94 20.75
CA GLU A 405 8.82 -6.00 21.44
C GLU A 405 8.24 -7.40 21.19
N LYS A 406 6.92 -7.55 21.09
CA LYS A 406 6.29 -8.83 20.71
C LYS A 406 6.64 -9.18 19.26
N ILE A 407 6.54 -8.22 18.33
CA ILE A 407 6.85 -8.43 16.92
C ILE A 407 8.31 -8.84 16.75
N SER A 408 9.26 -8.19 17.44
CA SER A 408 10.68 -8.57 17.35
C SER A 408 10.93 -10.00 17.86
N LYS A 409 10.28 -10.42 18.94
CA LYS A 409 10.34 -11.82 19.44
C LYS A 409 9.78 -12.81 18.43
N ILE A 410 8.66 -12.48 17.77
CA ILE A 410 8.08 -13.32 16.71
C ILE A 410 9.04 -13.45 15.53
N ILE A 411 9.67 -12.34 15.11
CA ILE A 411 10.66 -12.32 14.04
C ILE A 411 11.85 -13.24 14.38
N LEU A 412 12.44 -13.07 15.56
CA LEU A 412 13.59 -13.89 16.00
C LEU A 412 13.22 -15.38 16.11
N LYS A 413 12.04 -15.69 16.65
CA LYS A 413 11.50 -17.06 16.68
C LYS A 413 11.34 -17.64 15.26
N THR A 414 10.88 -16.83 14.32
CA THR A 414 10.70 -17.27 12.92
C THR A 414 12.03 -17.61 12.27
N ILE A 415 13.08 -16.81 12.53
CA ILE A 415 14.44 -17.07 12.04
C ILE A 415 14.96 -18.42 12.56
N THR A 416 14.64 -18.81 13.79
CA THR A 416 15.08 -20.11 14.32
C THR A 416 14.25 -21.29 13.81
N GLU A 417 12.97 -21.06 13.48
CA GLU A 417 12.04 -22.11 13.02
C GLU A 417 12.11 -22.36 11.50
N VAL A 418 12.47 -21.34 10.70
CA VAL A 418 12.43 -21.40 9.24
C VAL A 418 13.83 -21.25 8.65
N GLN A 419 14.42 -22.36 8.21
CA GLN A 419 15.75 -22.36 7.57
C GLN A 419 15.67 -22.16 6.04
N GLU A 420 14.56 -22.53 5.40
CA GLU A 420 14.30 -22.28 3.97
C GLU A 420 12.81 -21.98 3.74
N ASN A 421 12.48 -21.11 2.77
CA ASN A 421 11.09 -20.84 2.43
C ASN A 421 10.49 -22.04 1.64
N PRO A 422 9.38 -22.64 2.07
CA PRO A 422 8.78 -23.81 1.42
C PRO A 422 8.23 -23.55 0.01
N SER A 423 8.12 -22.28 -0.42
CA SER A 423 7.51 -21.90 -1.71
C SER A 423 8.25 -22.46 -2.95
N GLY A 424 9.52 -22.87 -2.77
CA GLY A 424 10.23 -23.77 -3.69
C GLY A 424 10.39 -23.28 -5.13
N LYS A 425 10.75 -24.20 -6.05
CA LYS A 425 10.94 -23.90 -7.48
C LYS A 425 9.68 -23.34 -8.17
N VAL A 426 8.50 -23.66 -7.65
CA VAL A 426 7.20 -23.21 -8.21
C VAL A 426 7.06 -21.70 -8.06
N TRP A 427 7.44 -21.14 -6.91
CA TRP A 427 7.41 -19.70 -6.68
C TRP A 427 8.31 -18.94 -7.67
N VAL A 428 9.53 -19.43 -7.86
CA VAL A 428 10.48 -18.83 -8.80
C VAL A 428 9.90 -18.80 -10.22
N GLU A 429 9.30 -19.90 -10.67
CA GLU A 429 8.69 -19.95 -12.01
C GLU A 429 7.47 -19.02 -12.09
N LEU A 430 6.64 -18.94 -11.05
CA LEU A 430 5.51 -18.00 -10.99
C LEU A 430 5.98 -16.55 -11.15
N ARG A 431 7.00 -16.14 -10.39
CA ARG A 431 7.54 -14.77 -10.47
C ARG A 431 8.22 -14.49 -11.82
N LYS A 432 8.87 -15.49 -12.41
CA LYS A 432 9.44 -15.40 -13.76
C LYS A 432 8.35 -15.21 -14.83
N LEU A 433 7.28 -16.00 -14.80
CA LEU A 433 6.15 -15.89 -15.71
C LEU A 433 5.45 -14.54 -15.58
N GLN A 434 5.34 -14.01 -14.35
CA GLN A 434 4.79 -12.68 -14.11
C GLN A 434 5.62 -11.60 -14.80
N GLU A 435 6.95 -11.65 -14.68
CA GLU A 435 7.81 -10.72 -15.39
C GLU A 435 7.70 -10.84 -16.90
N GLU A 436 7.70 -12.05 -17.44
CA GLU A 436 7.55 -12.27 -18.89
C GLU A 436 6.25 -11.63 -19.39
N ARG A 437 5.15 -11.79 -18.65
CA ARG A 437 3.86 -11.14 -18.95
C ARG A 437 3.96 -9.62 -18.90
N GLN A 438 4.54 -9.07 -17.83
CA GLN A 438 4.71 -7.62 -17.65
C GLN A 438 5.56 -7.00 -18.79
N ASN A 439 6.65 -7.68 -19.18
CA ASN A 439 7.50 -7.27 -20.29
C ASN A 439 6.76 -7.32 -21.64
N GLN A 440 5.94 -8.34 -21.88
CA GLN A 440 5.11 -8.41 -23.10
C GLN A 440 4.10 -7.28 -23.17
N SER A 441 3.41 -6.98 -22.06
CA SER A 441 2.48 -5.85 -21.98
C SER A 441 3.16 -4.51 -22.28
N LEU A 442 4.38 -4.31 -21.76
CA LEU A 442 5.18 -3.11 -22.06
C LEU A 442 5.55 -3.03 -23.56
N GLN A 443 5.96 -4.14 -24.17
CA GLN A 443 6.26 -4.18 -25.61
C GLN A 443 5.05 -3.86 -26.48
N GLN A 444 3.87 -4.37 -26.11
CA GLN A 444 2.61 -4.05 -26.79
C GLN A 444 2.29 -2.56 -26.67
N LEU A 445 2.45 -1.97 -25.48
CA LEU A 445 2.22 -0.54 -25.26
C LEU A 445 3.19 0.32 -26.10
N ILE A 446 4.49 0.01 -26.10
CA ILE A 446 5.49 0.69 -26.93
C ILE A 446 5.10 0.61 -28.40
N THR A 447 4.69 -0.57 -28.87
CA THR A 447 4.24 -0.76 -30.26
C THR A 447 3.03 0.12 -30.58
N SER A 448 2.06 0.22 -29.67
CA SER A 448 0.86 1.06 -29.86
C SER A 448 1.19 2.55 -29.91
N ILE A 449 2.12 3.03 -29.07
CA ILE A 449 2.57 4.43 -29.08
C ILE A 449 3.30 4.74 -30.38
N SER A 450 4.23 3.87 -30.80
CA SER A 450 4.93 4.03 -32.08
C SER A 450 3.97 4.04 -33.27
N LEU A 451 2.91 3.22 -33.26
CA LEU A 451 1.86 3.25 -34.27
C LEU A 451 1.12 4.59 -34.30
N GLN A 452 0.72 5.13 -33.14
CA GLN A 452 0.07 6.45 -33.05
C GLN A 452 0.98 7.58 -33.56
N GLU A 453 2.27 7.57 -33.21
CA GLU A 453 3.25 8.56 -33.70
C GLU A 453 3.43 8.48 -35.22
N MET A 454 3.45 7.26 -35.78
CA MET A 454 3.48 7.05 -37.22
C MET A 454 2.21 7.55 -37.91
N GLU A 455 1.03 7.28 -37.34
CA GLU A 455 -0.26 7.77 -37.86
C GLU A 455 -0.32 9.30 -37.88
N TYR A 456 0.10 9.95 -36.78
CA TYR A 456 0.19 11.41 -36.70
C TYR A 456 1.14 11.98 -37.76
N SER A 457 2.31 11.36 -37.93
CA SER A 457 3.29 11.77 -38.94
C SER A 457 2.75 11.61 -40.36
N LEU A 458 2.03 10.53 -40.64
CA LEU A 458 1.38 10.28 -41.92
C LEU A 458 0.29 11.32 -42.22
N GLU A 459 -0.52 11.70 -41.23
CA GLU A 459 -1.54 12.73 -41.38
C GLU A 459 -0.93 14.11 -41.65
N LYS A 460 0.15 14.46 -40.94
CA LYS A 460 0.92 15.68 -41.22
C LYS A 460 1.46 15.70 -42.65
N PHE A 461 2.02 14.58 -43.13
CA PHE A 461 2.52 14.44 -44.49
C PHE A 461 1.39 14.56 -45.53
N LYS A 462 0.23 13.95 -45.29
CA LYS A 462 -0.96 14.09 -46.15
C LYS A 462 -1.41 15.55 -46.26
N ASN A 463 -1.43 16.28 -45.15
CA ASN A 463 -1.80 17.70 -45.14
C ASN A 463 -0.79 18.55 -45.91
N GLN A 464 0.52 18.30 -45.75
CA GLN A 464 1.56 18.96 -46.53
C GLN A 464 1.43 18.67 -48.04
N ASN A 465 1.14 17.43 -48.41
CA ASN A 465 0.91 17.08 -49.82
C ASN A 465 -0.34 17.74 -50.38
N ARG A 466 -1.44 17.82 -49.62
CA ARG A 466 -2.63 18.57 -50.04
C ARG A 466 -2.29 20.04 -50.30
N GLN A 467 -1.57 20.69 -49.39
CA GLN A 467 -1.13 22.08 -49.57
C GLN A 467 -0.23 22.24 -50.81
N LEU A 468 0.69 21.30 -51.06
CA LEU A 468 1.52 21.31 -52.25
C LEU A 468 0.69 21.12 -53.52
N SER A 469 -0.29 20.23 -53.53
CA SER A 469 -1.21 20.05 -54.65
C SER A 469 -2.01 21.31 -54.94
N GLU A 470 -2.56 21.96 -53.91
CA GLU A 470 -3.27 23.25 -54.05
C GLU A 470 -2.34 24.34 -54.60
N ASN A 471 -1.09 24.41 -54.13
CA ASN A 471 -0.10 25.36 -54.65
C ASN A 471 0.25 25.07 -56.13
N ILE A 472 0.38 23.79 -56.51
CA ILE A 472 0.63 23.39 -57.90
C ILE A 472 -0.55 23.79 -58.80
N GLU A 473 -1.79 23.54 -58.36
CA GLU A 473 -2.99 23.96 -59.10
C GLU A 473 -3.03 25.48 -59.28
N SER A 474 -2.79 26.25 -58.21
CA SER A 474 -2.70 27.72 -58.27
C SER A 474 -1.62 28.20 -59.24
N MET A 475 -0.43 27.58 -59.23
CA MET A 475 0.65 27.92 -60.16
C MET A 475 0.29 27.58 -61.61
N GLN A 476 -0.41 26.46 -61.85
CA GLN A 476 -0.87 26.08 -63.19
C GLN A 476 -1.90 27.08 -63.74
N GLU A 477 -2.81 27.57 -62.89
CA GLU A 477 -3.74 28.63 -63.26
C GLU A 477 -3.02 29.94 -63.59
N GLU A 478 -2.01 30.31 -62.79
CA GLU A 478 -1.20 31.50 -63.02
C GLU A 478 -0.43 31.42 -64.35
N ILE A 479 0.22 30.28 -64.64
CA ILE A 479 0.89 30.02 -65.93
C ILE A 479 -0.10 30.14 -67.10
N LYS A 480 -1.31 29.59 -66.95
CA LYS A 480 -2.36 29.68 -67.98
C LYS A 480 -2.76 31.14 -68.22
N SER A 481 -2.94 31.93 -67.17
CA SER A 481 -3.25 33.37 -67.28
C SER A 481 -2.15 34.14 -68.03
N LEU A 482 -0.88 33.92 -67.67
CA LEU A 482 0.29 34.54 -68.31
C LEU A 482 0.43 34.15 -69.78
N SER A 483 0.16 32.89 -70.12
CA SER A 483 0.17 32.42 -71.52
C SER A 483 -0.89 33.12 -72.39
N THR A 484 -2.05 33.42 -71.77
CA THR A 484 -3.16 34.13 -72.41
C THR A 484 -2.80 35.60 -72.63
N ALA A 485 -2.22 36.25 -71.61
CA ALA A 485 -1.71 37.63 -71.69
C ALA A 485 -0.62 37.78 -72.76
N LYS A 486 0.34 36.85 -72.81
CA LYS A 486 1.39 36.79 -73.85
C LYS A 486 0.78 36.69 -75.25
N SER A 487 -0.28 35.90 -75.41
CA SER A 487 -0.99 35.76 -76.68
C SER A 487 -1.72 37.04 -77.11
N ALA A 488 -2.32 37.77 -76.16
CA ALA A 488 -2.95 39.06 -76.39
C ALA A 488 -1.94 40.16 -76.82
N ILE A 489 -0.80 40.25 -76.12
CA ILE A 489 0.29 41.17 -76.47
C ILE A 489 0.80 40.89 -77.89
N LYS A 490 0.96 39.61 -78.26
CA LYS A 490 1.39 39.22 -79.62
C LYS A 490 0.38 39.64 -80.71
N ARG A 491 -0.92 39.64 -80.42
CA ARG A 491 -1.97 40.18 -81.32
C ARG A 491 -1.87 41.70 -81.44
N LEU A 492 -1.71 42.42 -80.32
CA LEU A 492 -1.57 43.87 -80.32
C LEU A 492 -0.33 44.33 -81.10
N LEU A 493 0.81 43.66 -80.91
CA LEU A 493 2.04 43.90 -81.69
C LEU A 493 1.81 43.73 -83.19
N LYS A 494 1.09 42.68 -83.62
CA LYS A 494 0.72 42.51 -85.03
C LYS A 494 -0.16 43.66 -85.54
N ILE A 495 -1.10 44.14 -84.74
CA ILE A 495 -1.96 45.28 -85.10
C ILE A 495 -1.15 46.57 -85.21
N VAL A 496 -0.27 46.85 -84.24
CA VAL A 496 0.63 48.01 -84.26
C VAL A 496 1.51 47.97 -85.50
N ILE A 497 2.21 46.86 -85.75
CA ILE A 497 3.05 46.69 -86.95
C ILE A 497 2.23 46.91 -88.25
N LYS A 498 0.99 46.41 -88.31
CA LYS A 498 0.11 46.61 -89.47
C LYS A 498 -0.30 48.08 -89.63
N LYS A 499 -0.62 48.78 -88.53
CA LYS A 499 -0.91 50.22 -88.54
C LYS A 499 0.33 51.06 -88.87
N SER A 500 1.52 50.70 -88.37
CA SER A 500 2.79 51.36 -88.70
C SER A 500 3.12 51.22 -90.18
N LYS A 501 2.94 50.01 -90.75
CA LYS A 501 3.10 49.78 -92.19
C LYS A 501 2.08 50.56 -93.01
N LEU A 502 0.82 50.64 -92.56
CA LEU A 502 -0.21 51.43 -93.21
C LEU A 502 0.09 52.94 -93.14
N ALA A 503 0.51 53.45 -91.98
CA ALA A 503 0.90 54.85 -91.81
C ALA A 503 2.15 55.21 -92.63
N TYR A 504 3.14 54.32 -92.71
CA TYR A 504 4.31 54.46 -93.59
C TYR A 504 3.92 54.44 -95.06
N PHE A 505 2.99 53.56 -95.46
CA PHE A 505 2.47 53.49 -96.82
C PHE A 505 1.67 54.76 -97.19
N ILE A 506 0.86 55.30 -96.29
CA ILE A 506 0.13 56.56 -96.50
C ILE A 506 1.11 57.74 -96.62
N LYS A 507 2.12 57.82 -95.74
CA LYS A 507 3.13 58.90 -95.77
C LYS A 507 3.99 58.93 -97.03
N ASN A 508 4.16 57.79 -97.71
CA ASN A 508 4.98 57.69 -98.92
C ASN A 508 4.18 57.73 -100.23
N ASN A 509 2.83 57.75 -100.18
CA ASN A 509 1.96 57.77 -101.36
C ASN A 509 0.99 58.97 -101.38
N TYR A 510 1.20 59.97 -100.53
CA TYR A 510 0.46 61.24 -100.50
C TYR A 510 1.41 62.44 -100.52
#